data_AF-A0A2V8Q584-F1
#
_entry.id   AF-A0A2V8Q584-F1
#
_cell.length_a   1.000
_cell.length_b   1.000
_cell.length_c   1.000
_cell.angle_alpha   90.00
_cell.angle_beta   90.00
_cell.angle_gamma   90.00
#
_symmetry.space_group_name_H-M   'P 1'
#
loop_
_entity.id
_entity.type
_entity.pdbx_description
1 polymer ?
#
loop_
_entity_poly.entity_id
_entity_poly.type
_entity_poly.pdbx_seq_one_letter_code
_entity_poly.pdbx_strand_id
1 'polypeptide(L)'
;MQNPPPVQTGKSSTGLDENVASLLSYVFGWLSGLIFFLIEKDSRLVKFHAMQSILLNVLIVVLAIVFSVVITVLVLVLGMVSDSLAAIAGILSYLLWLLLCLVILILWVLCLIK
;
A
#
# COMPACT_ATOMS: atom_id res chain seq x y z
N MET A 1 37.98 19.51 0.76
CA MET A 1 36.55 19.60 1.09
C MET A 1 36.30 18.50 2.11
N GLN A 2 35.93 18.83 3.35
CA GLN A 2 35.58 17.80 4.34
C GLN A 2 34.27 17.16 3.86
N ASN A 3 34.23 15.83 3.75
CA ASN A 3 32.98 15.13 3.49
C ASN A 3 31.98 15.55 4.57
N PRO A 4 30.71 15.87 4.22
CA PRO A 4 29.71 16.14 5.23
C PRO A 4 29.65 14.93 6.18
N PRO A 5 29.46 15.14 7.49
CA PRO A 5 29.32 14.04 8.42
C PRO A 5 28.20 13.12 7.92
N PRO A 6 28.36 11.79 8.00
CA PRO A 6 27.31 10.87 7.60
C PRO A 6 26.03 11.28 8.33
N VAL A 7 24.92 11.37 7.59
CA VAL A 7 23.60 11.67 8.14
C VAL A 7 23.37 10.65 9.25
N GLN A 8 23.37 11.10 10.50
CA GLN A 8 23.10 10.23 11.65
C GLN A 8 21.61 9.91 11.59
N THR A 9 21.26 8.81 10.92
CA THR A 9 19.97 8.15 11.11
C THR A 9 19.91 7.74 12.58
N GLY A 10 18.84 8.13 13.28
CA GLY A 10 18.65 7.65 14.64
C GLY A 10 18.68 6.13 14.65
N LYS A 11 19.11 5.55 15.76
CA LYS A 11 18.89 4.11 15.99
C LYS A 11 17.48 3.95 16.52
N SER A 12 16.74 3.04 15.90
CA SER A 12 15.43 2.62 16.38
C SER A 12 15.58 1.66 17.57
N SER A 13 14.51 1.47 18.34
CA SER A 13 14.49 0.52 19.46
C SER A 13 14.69 -0.94 19.02
N THR A 14 14.49 -1.23 17.73
CA THR A 14 14.80 -2.53 17.12
C THR A 14 16.30 -2.75 16.85
N GLY A 15 17.14 -1.74 17.10
CA GLY A 15 18.57 -1.78 16.80
C GLY A 15 18.92 -1.51 15.33
N LEU A 16 17.91 -1.36 14.47
CA LEU A 16 18.06 -0.97 13.07
C LEU A 16 18.15 0.55 12.91
N ASP A 17 18.78 0.99 11.83
CA ASP A 17 18.66 2.38 11.38
C ASP A 17 17.20 2.70 11.08
N GLU A 18 16.77 3.91 11.49
CA GLU A 18 15.38 4.35 11.32
C GLU A 18 14.87 4.24 9.88
N ASN A 19 15.71 4.54 8.89
CA ASN A 19 15.34 4.44 7.48
C ASN A 19 15.09 2.99 7.05
N VAL A 20 15.91 2.05 7.54
CA VAL A 20 15.78 0.63 7.23
C VAL A 20 14.53 0.07 7.90
N ALA A 21 14.32 0.35 9.19
CA ALA A 21 13.11 -0.07 9.91
C ALA A 21 11.83 0.50 9.28
N SER A 22 11.86 1.76 8.85
CA SER A 22 10.73 2.40 8.17
C SER A 22 10.41 1.72 6.84
N LEU A 23 11.41 1.40 6.02
CA LEU A 23 11.21 0.68 4.77
C LEU A 23 10.66 -0.74 5.01
N LEU A 24 11.19 -1.45 6.01
CA LEU A 24 10.73 -2.79 6.37
C LEU A 24 9.26 -2.81 6.83
N SER A 25 8.76 -1.71 7.38
CA SER A 25 7.35 -1.59 7.76
C SER A 25 6.38 -1.70 6.58
N TYR A 26 6.84 -1.57 5.33
CA TYR A 26 6.03 -1.69 4.12
C TYR A 26 6.10 -3.06 3.41
N VAL A 27 7.05 -3.93 3.77
CA VAL A 27 7.37 -5.15 2.99
C VAL A 27 6.24 -6.18 2.95
N PHE A 28 5.58 -6.42 4.08
CA PHE A 28 4.44 -7.33 4.19
C PHE A 28 3.12 -6.58 4.35
N GLY A 29 3.05 -5.36 3.80
CA GLY A 29 1.88 -4.50 3.85
C GLY A 29 1.46 -4.15 5.28
N TRP A 30 0.17 -4.29 5.59
CA TRP A 30 -0.36 -3.94 6.91
C TRP A 30 0.24 -4.78 8.04
N LEU A 31 0.69 -6.02 7.76
CA LEU A 31 1.23 -6.91 8.78
C LEU A 31 2.61 -6.45 9.27
N SER A 32 3.53 -6.12 8.35
CA SER A 32 4.81 -5.54 8.73
C SER A 32 4.63 -4.18 9.40
N GLY A 33 3.69 -3.35 8.91
CA GLY A 33 3.36 -2.08 9.53
C GLY A 33 2.90 -2.27 10.98
N LEU A 34 1.99 -3.22 11.23
CA LEU A 34 1.52 -3.54 12.57
C LEU A 34 2.63 -4.01 13.49
N ILE A 35 3.52 -4.89 13.01
CA ILE A 35 4.66 -5.37 13.81
C ILE A 35 5.54 -4.19 14.23
N PHE A 36 6.01 -3.38 13.27
CA PHE A 36 6.86 -2.22 13.58
C PHE A 36 6.17 -1.19 14.45
N PHE A 37 4.87 -0.96 14.27
CA PHE A 37 4.09 -0.04 15.10
C PHE A 37 4.04 -0.48 16.57
N LEU A 38 3.94 -1.78 16.83
CA LEU A 38 3.84 -2.32 18.19
C LEU A 38 5.21 -2.46 18.88
N ILE A 39 6.23 -2.92 18.16
CA ILE A 39 7.55 -3.20 18.74
C ILE A 39 8.39 -1.93 18.89
N GLU A 40 8.27 -0.98 17.97
CA GLU A 40 9.09 0.24 18.01
C GLU A 40 8.69 1.14 19.19
N LYS A 41 9.67 1.58 19.98
CA LYS A 41 9.44 2.42 21.17
C LYS A 41 10.03 3.82 21.05
N ASP A 42 11.16 3.97 20.37
CA ASP A 42 11.98 5.20 20.46
C ASP A 42 11.82 6.10 19.23
N SER A 43 11.78 5.50 18.04
CA SER A 43 11.69 6.26 16.80
C SER A 43 10.25 6.66 16.44
N ARG A 44 10.01 7.97 16.42
CA ARG A 44 8.76 8.55 15.88
C ARG A 44 8.64 8.36 14.37
N LEU A 45 9.77 8.32 13.66
CA LEU A 45 9.84 8.15 12.21
C LEU A 45 9.31 6.77 11.82
N VAL A 46 9.86 5.71 12.43
CA VAL A 46 9.46 4.33 12.17
C VAL A 46 7.99 4.11 12.53
N LYS A 47 7.52 4.67 13.66
CA LYS A 47 6.09 4.59 14.05
C LYS A 47 5.16 5.28 13.05
N PHE A 48 5.58 6.40 12.46
CA PHE A 48 4.81 7.12 11.47
C PHE A 48 4.65 6.31 10.18
N HIS A 49 5.74 5.80 9.61
CA HIS A 49 5.66 4.94 8.42
C HIS A 49 4.95 3.61 8.70
N ALA A 50 5.13 3.04 9.88
CA ALA A 50 4.40 1.85 10.28
C ALA A 50 2.88 2.09 10.30
N MET A 51 2.42 3.22 10.86
CA MET A 51 1.02 3.61 10.84
C MET A 51 0.51 3.88 9.42
N GLN A 52 1.27 4.62 8.61
CA GLN A 52 0.94 4.86 7.20
C GLN A 52 0.81 3.54 6.43
N SER A 53 1.74 2.60 6.61
CA SER A 53 1.71 1.28 5.99
C SER A 53 0.45 0.51 6.37
N ILE A 54 0.06 0.49 7.65
CA ILE A 54 -1.20 -0.13 8.11
C ILE A 54 -2.39 0.51 7.39
N LEU A 55 -2.53 1.84 7.47
CA LEU A 55 -3.70 2.55 6.94
C LEU A 55 -3.81 2.40 5.42
N LEU A 56 -2.70 2.56 4.70
CA LEU A 56 -2.65 2.43 3.25
C LEU A 56 -3.04 1.01 2.81
N ASN A 57 -2.44 -0.02 3.41
CA ASN A 57 -2.71 -1.40 3.01
C ASN A 57 -4.12 -1.86 3.38
N VAL A 58 -4.64 -1.45 4.55
CA VAL A 58 -6.04 -1.72 4.93
C VAL A 58 -6.99 -1.04 3.95
N LEU A 59 -6.72 0.21 3.58
CA LEU A 59 -7.53 0.93 2.58
C LEU A 59 -7.49 0.23 1.22
N ILE A 60 -6.32 -0.24 0.77
CA ILE A 60 -6.19 -0.99 -0.49
C ILE A 60 -7.02 -2.27 -0.45
N VAL A 61 -7.00 -3.02 0.66
CA VAL A 61 -7.81 -4.24 0.82
C VAL A 61 -9.30 -3.92 0.73
N VAL A 62 -9.77 -2.88 1.42
CA VAL A 62 -11.17 -2.45 1.37
C VAL A 62 -11.56 -2.03 -0.05
N LEU A 63 -10.74 -1.23 -0.72
CA LEU A 63 -10.97 -0.82 -2.11
C LEU A 63 -11.01 -2.01 -3.07
N ALA A 64 -10.11 -3.00 -2.89
CA ALA A 64 -10.08 -4.21 -3.69
C ALA A 64 -11.37 -5.03 -3.54
N ILE A 65 -11.84 -5.20 -2.29
CA ILE A 65 -13.09 -5.92 -2.01
C ILE A 65 -14.29 -5.19 -2.63
N VAL A 66 -14.42 -3.88 -2.39
CA VAL A 66 -15.52 -3.07 -2.95
C VAL A 66 -15.51 -3.12 -4.46
N PHE A 67 -14.34 -2.92 -5.08
CA PHE A 67 -14.19 -2.99 -6.53
C PHE A 67 -14.59 -4.37 -7.07
N SER A 68 -14.09 -5.46 -6.46
CA SER A 68 -14.40 -6.82 -6.87
C SER A 68 -15.90 -7.12 -6.80
N VAL A 69 -16.57 -6.71 -5.72
CA VAL A 69 -18.02 -6.92 -5.56
C VAL A 69 -18.81 -6.13 -6.62
N VAL A 70 -18.49 -4.84 -6.79
CA VAL A 70 -19.19 -3.97 -7.76
C VAL A 70 -19.03 -4.49 -9.18
N ILE A 71 -17.81 -4.85 -9.58
CA ILE A 71 -17.54 -5.39 -10.92
C ILE A 71 -18.20 -6.74 -11.13
N THR A 72 -18.17 -7.64 -10.14
CA THR A 72 -18.82 -8.96 -10.25
C THR A 72 -20.32 -8.79 -10.47
N VAL A 73 -20.98 -7.94 -9.68
CA VAL A 73 -22.42 -7.68 -9.84
C VAL A 73 -22.71 -7.05 -11.20
N LEU A 74 -21.92 -6.06 -11.63
CA LEU A 74 -22.07 -5.42 -12.94
C LEU A 74 -21.98 -6.44 -14.09
N VAL A 75 -20.94 -7.28 -14.09
CA VAL A 75 -20.72 -8.26 -15.15
C VAL A 75 -21.84 -9.31 -15.17
N LEU A 76 -22.29 -9.79 -14.01
CA LEU A 76 -23.40 -10.73 -13.93
C LEU A 76 -24.71 -10.15 -14.48
N VAL A 77 -25.06 -8.92 -14.10
CA VAL A 77 -26.29 -8.24 -14.57
C VAL A 77 -26.23 -8.00 -16.08
N LEU A 78 -25.10 -7.54 -16.60
CA LEU A 78 -24.93 -7.34 -18.04
C LEU A 78 -24.95 -8.66 -18.82
N GLY A 79 -24.45 -9.75 -18.21
CA GLY A 79 -24.48 -11.10 -18.80
C GLY A 79 -25.91 -11.64 -18.96
N MET A 80 -26.85 -11.22 -18.11
CA MET A 80 -28.26 -11.56 -18.30
C MET A 80 -28.88 -10.90 -19.54
N VAL A 81 -28.27 -9.82 -20.05
CA VAL A 81 -28.74 -9.09 -21.22
C VAL A 81 -28.01 -9.56 -22.49
N SER A 82 -26.69 -9.64 -22.43
CA SER A 82 -25.84 -10.04 -23.56
C SER A 82 -24.44 -10.43 -23.10
N ASP A 83 -24.00 -11.62 -23.50
CA ASP A 83 -22.63 -12.10 -23.22
C ASP A 83 -21.55 -11.16 -23.77
N SER A 84 -21.77 -10.60 -24.96
CA SER A 84 -20.84 -9.64 -25.58
C SER A 84 -20.68 -8.37 -24.75
N LEU A 85 -21.78 -7.88 -24.15
CA LEU A 85 -21.75 -6.68 -23.31
C LEU A 85 -21.03 -6.95 -21.98
N ALA A 86 -21.27 -8.13 -21.38
CA ALA A 86 -20.55 -8.58 -20.19
C ALA A 86 -19.05 -8.72 -20.43
N ALA A 87 -18.64 -9.26 -21.59
CA ALA A 87 -17.24 -9.39 -21.96
C ALA A 87 -16.56 -8.01 -22.09
N ILE A 88 -17.20 -7.05 -22.76
CA ILE A 88 -16.69 -5.67 -22.87
C ILE A 88 -16.56 -5.03 -21.50
N ALA A 89 -17.59 -5.13 -20.65
CA ALA A 89 -17.56 -4.59 -19.30
C ALA A 89 -16.44 -5.22 -18.44
N GLY A 90 -16.23 -6.53 -18.55
CA GLY A 90 -15.14 -7.25 -17.89
C GLY A 90 -13.75 -6.73 -18.30
N ILE A 91 -13.52 -6.56 -19.61
CA ILE A 91 -12.27 -6.00 -20.12
C ILE A 91 -12.05 -4.57 -19.60
N LEU A 92 -13.07 -3.70 -19.69
CA LEU A 92 -12.96 -2.32 -19.21
C LEU A 92 -12.68 -2.25 -17.70
N SER A 93 -13.32 -3.14 -16.93
CA SER A 93 -13.12 -3.24 -15.48
C SER A 93 -11.69 -3.68 -15.14
N TYR A 94 -11.14 -4.63 -15.90
CA TYR A 94 -9.74 -5.05 -15.71
C TYR A 94 -8.75 -3.92 -16.05
N LEU A 95 -8.99 -3.17 -17.15
CA LEU A 95 -8.17 -2.00 -17.49
C LEU A 95 -8.23 -0.92 -16.42
N LEU A 96 -9.43 -0.68 -15.86
CA LEU A 96 -9.61 0.25 -14.74
C LEU A 96 -8.85 -0.22 -13.49
N TRP A 97 -8.90 -1.52 -13.18
CA TRP A 97 -8.14 -2.09 -12.07
C TRP A 97 -6.63 -1.89 -12.24
N LEU A 98 -6.10 -2.13 -13.44
CA LEU A 98 -4.68 -1.88 -13.74
C LEU A 98 -4.30 -0.41 -13.54
N LEU A 99 -5.15 0.52 -13.99
CA LEU A 99 -4.93 1.95 -13.77
C LEU A 99 -4.91 2.29 -12.26
N LEU A 100 -5.85 1.73 -11.48
CA LEU A 100 -5.88 1.91 -10.04
C LEU A 100 -4.63 1.30 -9.37
N CYS A 101 -4.15 0.15 -9.81
CA CYS A 101 -2.90 -0.44 -9.32
C CYS A 101 -1.70 0.48 -9.55
N LEU A 102 -1.62 1.15 -10.70
CA LEU A 102 -0.55 2.13 -10.96
C LEU A 102 -0.63 3.33 -10.03
N VAL A 103 -1.84 3.87 -9.80
CA VAL A 103 -2.05 4.98 -8.86
C VAL A 103 -1.68 4.55 -7.43
N ILE A 104 -2.10 3.35 -7.02
CA ILE A 104 -1.78 2.78 -5.71
C ILE A 104 -0.27 2.57 -5.56
N LEU A 105 0.41 2.09 -6.59
CA LEU A 105 1.86 1.92 -6.58
C LEU A 105 2.57 3.27 -6.42
N ILE A 106 2.12 4.31 -7.11
CA ILE A 106 2.66 5.66 -6.96
C ILE A 106 2.43 6.15 -5.52
N LEU A 107 1.23 6.01 -4.98
CA LEU A 107 0.93 6.41 -3.59
C LEU A 107 1.80 5.65 -2.59
N TRP A 108 2.00 4.35 -2.80
CA TRP A 108 2.86 3.52 -1.96
C TRP A 108 4.32 4.01 -1.98
N VAL A 109 4.86 4.32 -3.17
CA VAL A 109 6.21 4.89 -3.30
C VAL A 109 6.29 6.27 -2.65
N LEU A 110 5.26 7.10 -2.80
CA LEU A 110 5.21 8.42 -2.15
C LEU A 110 5.24 8.30 -0.62
N CYS A 111 4.53 7.34 -0.04
CA CYS A 111 4.56 7.03 1.40
C CYS A 111 5.90 6.46 1.87
N LEU A 112 6.69 5.86 0.98
CA LEU A 112 8.04 5.39 1.30
C LEU A 112 9.05 6.54 1.36
N ILE A 113 8.83 7.59 0.56
CA ILE A 113 9.75 8.74 0.45
C ILE A 113 9.40 9.87 1.45
N LYS A 114 8.10 10.09 1.69
CA LYS A 114 7.57 11.23 2.46
C LYS A 114 6.98 10.80 3.79
#